data_AF-A0A8J2VBE3-F1
#
_entry.id   AF-A0A8J2VBE3-F1
#
_cell.length_a   1.000
_cell.length_b   1.000
_cell.length_c   1.000
_cell.angle_alpha   90.00
_cell.angle_beta   90.00
_cell.angle_gamma   90.00
#
_symmetry.space_group_name_H-M   'P 1'
#
loop_
_entity.id
_entity.type
_entity.pdbx_description
1 polymer ?
#
loop_
_entity_poly.entity_id
_entity_poly.type
_entity_poly.pdbx_seq_one_letter_code
_entity_poly.pdbx_strand_id
1 'polypeptide(L)' 'MSNLGFKIKSLREENNITQEELAFTLDISQATLSKIENGSTTTLSFSLVQKLVSQFEVNFDYFTDYTPKKKTYQGGGKH' A
#
# COMPACT_ATOMS: atom_id res chain seq x y z
N MET A 1 -12.67 4.67 -5.86
CA MET A 1 -11.30 4.18 -6.10
C MET A 1 -10.38 4.92 -5.15
N SER A 2 -9.88 4.24 -4.13
CA SER A 2 -8.88 4.86 -3.26
C SER A 2 -7.55 4.91 -4.00
N ASN A 3 -7.08 6.12 -4.32
CA ASN A 3 -5.78 6.31 -4.95
C ASN A 3 -4.68 5.80 -4.00
N LEU A 4 -3.89 4.81 -4.43
CA LEU A 4 -2.79 4.24 -3.65
C LEU A 4 -1.81 5.31 -3.15
N GLY A 5 -1.50 6.29 -4.00
CA GLY A 5 -0.66 7.43 -3.64
C GLY A 5 -1.27 8.26 -2.51
N PHE A 6 -2.59 8.47 -2.53
CA PHE A 6 -3.28 9.19 -1.46
C PHE A 6 -3.20 8.44 -0.13
N LYS A 7 -3.40 7.11 -0.13
CA LYS A 7 -3.26 6.29 1.09
C LYS A 7 -1.86 6.42 1.72
N ILE A 8 -0.80 6.36 0.89
CA ILE A 8 0.59 6.49 1.35
C ILE A 8 0.83 7.89 1.92
N LYS A 9 0.34 8.93 1.23
CA LYS A 9 0.44 10.32 1.69
C LYS A 9 -0.27 10.53 3.03
N SER A 10 -1.47 9.99 3.20
CA SER A 10 -2.22 10.09 4.45
C SER A 10 -1.47 9.45 5.61
N LEU A 11 -0.98 8.22 5.45
CA LEU A 11 -0.16 7.57 6.48
C LEU A 11 1.09 8.39 6.84
N ARG A 12 1.76 8.95 5.84
CA ARG A 12 2.93 9.82 6.03
C ARG A 12 2.57 11.05 6.88
N GLU A 13 1.49 11.75 6.54
CA GLU A 13 1.06 12.98 7.21
C GLU A 13 0.51 12.71 8.61
N GLU A 14 -0.23 11.61 8.82
CA GLU A 14 -0.71 11.17 10.13
C GLU A 14 0.44 10.85 11.10
N ASN A 15 1.57 10.39 10.57
CA ASN A 15 2.78 10.12 11.34
C ASN A 15 3.73 11.33 11.45
N ASN A 16 3.34 12.50 10.93
CA ASN A 16 4.12 13.74 10.95
C ASN A 16 5.55 13.61 10.35
N ILE A 17 5.72 12.75 9.36
CA ILE A 17 7.00 12.56 8.68
C ILE A 17 7.02 13.27 7.32
N THR A 18 8.18 13.77 6.92
CA THR A 18 8.40 14.43 5.63
C THR A 18 8.52 13.40 4.51
N GLN A 19 8.39 13.86 3.26
CA GLN A 19 8.64 13.00 2.11
C GLN A 19 10.11 12.53 2.04
N GLU A 20 11.06 13.34 2.52
CA GLU A 20 12.48 12.98 2.54
C GLU A 20 12.75 11.84 3.53
N GLU A 21 12.22 11.93 4.75
CA GLU A 21 12.35 10.90 5.78
C GLU A 21 11.71 9.57 5.35
N LEU A 22 10.50 9.64 4.78
CA LEU A 22 9.83 8.44 4.28
C LEU A 22 10.60 7.82 3.11
N ALA A 23 11.04 8.64 2.15
CA ALA A 23 11.80 8.15 0.99
C ALA A 23 13.11 7.49 1.42
N PHE A 24 13.83 8.07 2.39
CA PHE A 24 15.01 7.48 2.99
C PHE A 24 14.72 6.11 3.61
N THR A 25 13.65 6.01 4.40
CA THR A 25 13.23 4.75 5.05
C THR A 25 12.85 3.67 4.04
N LEU A 26 12.21 4.07 2.93
CA LEU A 26 11.79 3.18 1.86
C LEU A 26 12.93 2.83 0.89
N ASP A 27 14.10 3.45 1.02
CA ASP A 27 15.26 3.34 0.11
C ASP A 27 14.89 3.71 -1.33
N ILE A 28 14.22 4.86 -1.49
CA ILE A 28 13.86 5.46 -2.78
C ILE A 28 14.20 6.94 -2.79
N SER A 29 14.21 7.56 -3.96
CA SER A 29 14.36 9.03 -4.04
C SER A 29 13.08 9.74 -3.57
N GLN A 30 13.22 10.93 -2.99
CA GLN A 30 12.07 11.79 -2.65
C GLN A 30 11.22 12.10 -3.90
N ALA A 31 11.85 12.27 -5.07
CA ALA A 31 11.14 12.47 -6.33
C ALA A 31 10.29 11.25 -6.73
N THR A 32 10.77 10.04 -6.47
CA THR A 32 10.01 8.79 -6.66
C THR A 32 8.80 8.77 -5.73
N LEU A 33 9.00 9.08 -4.44
CA LEU A 33 7.90 9.13 -3.48
C LEU A 33 6.84 10.17 -3.88
N SER A 34 7.26 11.36 -4.31
CA SER A 34 6.35 12.41 -4.78
C SER A 34 5.49 11.96 -5.97
N LYS A 35 6.09 11.28 -6.96
CA LYS A 35 5.37 10.66 -8.09
C LYS A 35 4.39 9.58 -7.67
N ILE A 36 4.68 8.83 -6.61
CA ILE A 36 3.76 7.85 -6.05
C ILE A 36 2.59 8.58 -5.38
N GLU A 37 2.87 9.50 -4.46
CA GLU A 37 1.84 10.22 -3.68
C GLU A 37 0.90 11.05 -4.57
N ASN A 38 1.40 11.59 -5.68
CA ASN A 38 0.59 12.35 -6.64
C ASN A 38 -0.14 11.47 -7.68
N GLY A 39 0.10 10.16 -7.69
CA GLY A 39 -0.56 9.22 -8.61
C GLY A 39 0.07 9.11 -10.00
N SER A 40 1.23 9.74 -10.26
CA SER A 40 2.00 9.54 -11.50
C SER A 40 2.58 8.13 -11.61
N THR A 41 2.81 7.48 -10.47
CA THR A 41 3.24 6.08 -10.37
C THR A 41 2.22 5.31 -9.54
N THR A 42 1.51 4.39 -10.18
CA THR A 42 0.44 3.58 -9.55
C THR A 42 0.86 2.14 -9.29
N THR A 43 2.00 1.70 -9.81
CA THR A 43 2.56 0.37 -9.62
C THR A 43 3.75 0.44 -8.68
N LEU A 44 3.74 -0.38 -7.62
CA LEU A 44 4.81 -0.48 -6.64
C LEU A 44 5.43 -1.88 -6.71
N SER A 45 6.74 -1.96 -6.45
CA SER A 45 7.41 -3.26 -6.30
C SER A 45 6.97 -3.92 -4.99
N PHE A 46 7.00 -5.25 -4.93
CA PHE A 46 6.68 -5.99 -3.72
C PHE A 46 7.54 -5.56 -2.52
N SER A 47 8.84 -5.36 -2.74
CA SER A 47 9.77 -4.88 -1.71
C SER A 47 9.36 -3.52 -1.15
N LEU A 48 8.92 -2.59 -2.00
CA LEU A 48 8.45 -1.28 -1.55
C LEU A 48 7.18 -1.40 -0.70
N VAL A 49 6.24 -2.27 -1.09
CA VAL A 49 5.03 -2.55 -0.30
C VAL A 49 5.37 -3.18 1.04
N GLN A 50 6.33 -4.12 1.10
CA GLN A 50 6.81 -4.71 2.37
C GLN A 50 7.34 -3.65 3.33
N LYS A 51 8.13 -2.69 2.82
CA LYS A 51 8.66 -1.59 3.64
C LYS A 51 7.55 -0.67 4.14
N LEU A 52 6.58 -0.33 3.31
CA LEU A 52 5.41 0.47 3.71
C LEU A 52 4.59 -0.22 4.81
N VAL A 53 4.31 -1.52 4.64
CA VAL A 53 3.62 -2.35 5.64
C VAL A 53 4.38 -2.35 6.96
N SER A 54 5.70 -2.52 6.91
CA SER A 54 6.55 -2.53 8.11
C SER A 54 6.64 -1.16 8.77
N GLN A 55 6.76 -0.09 7.99
CA GLN A 55 6.91 1.28 8.49
C GLN A 55 5.66 1.78 9.22
N PHE A 56 4.48 1.41 8.74
CA PHE A 56 3.21 1.91 9.27
C PHE A 56 2.43 0.88 10.08
N GLU A 57 2.99 -0.32 10.28
CA GLU A 57 2.35 -1.44 10.98
C GLU A 57 0.94 -1.77 10.44
N VAL A 58 0.78 -1.68 9.12
CA VAL A 58 -0.50 -1.97 8.41
C VAL A 58 -0.47 -3.30 7.68
N ASN A 59 -1.62 -3.92 7.46
CA ASN A 59 -1.70 -5.15 6.66
C ASN A 59 -1.51 -4.87 5.16
N PHE A 60 -1.02 -5.87 4.40
CA PHE A 60 -0.91 -5.77 2.93
C PHE A 60 -2.22 -5.39 2.24
N ASP A 61 -3.34 -5.88 2.75
CA ASP A 61 -4.68 -5.60 2.25
C ASP A 61 -5.02 -4.10 2.29
N TYR A 62 -4.30 -3.31 3.09
CA TYR A 62 -4.43 -1.85 3.09
C TYR A 62 -4.06 -1.24 1.73
N PHE A 63 -3.04 -1.78 1.06
CA PHE A 63 -2.52 -1.29 -0.21
C PHE A 63 -3.07 -2.06 -1.43
N THR A 64 -3.91 -3.07 -1.22
CA THR A 64 -4.51 -3.83 -2.32
C THR A 64 -6.02 -3.65 -2.33
N ASP A 65 -6.62 -3.73 -3.52
CA ASP A 65 -8.07 -3.86 -3.66
C ASP A 65 -8.50 -5.35 -3.59
N TYR A 66 -7.64 -6.21 -3.02
CA TYR A 66 -7.93 -7.63 -2.91
C TYR A 66 -9.09 -7.84 -1.92
N THR A 67 -10.27 -8.08 -2.48
CA THR A 67 -11.37 -8.65 -1.73
C THR A 67 -11.32 -10.16 -1.95
N PRO A 68 -11.10 -10.98 -0.91
CA PRO A 68 -11.16 -12.42 -1.07
C PRO A 68 -12.54 -12.77 -1.61
N LYS A 69 -12.61 -13.27 -2.86
CA LYS A 69 -13.82 -13.87 -3.39
C LYS A 69 -14.19 -15.00 -2.45
N LYS A 70 -15.32 -14.87 -1.74
CA LYS A 70 -15.87 -15.96 -0.94
C LYS A 70 -15.90 -17.20 -1.83
N LYS A 71 -15.09 -18.21 -1.50
CA LYS A 71 -15.32 -19.56 -2.03
C LYS A 71 -16.68 -19.95 -1.48
N THR A 72 -17.73 -19.89 -2.30
CA THR A 72 -18.96 -20.60 -1.99
C THR A 72 -18.57 -22.07 -1.99
N TYR A 73 -18.38 -22.64 -0.79
CA TYR A 73 -18.48 -24.08 -0.66
C TYR A 73 -19.94 -24.40 -1.02
N GLN A 74 -20.18 -24.73 -2.29
CA GLN A 74 -21.34 -25.54 -2.63
C GLN A 74 -21.08 -26.86 -1.92
N GLY A 75 -21.63 -26.99 -0.72
CA GLY A 75 -21.68 -28.27 -0.03
C GLY A 75 -22.21 -29.28 -1.02
N GLY A 76 -21.37 -30.25 -1.37
CA GLY A 76 -21.80 -31.46 -2.05
C GLY A 76 -22.79 -32.16 -1.14
N GLY A 77 -24.05 -31.75 -1.21
CA GLY A 77 -25.16 -32.61 -0.85
C GLY A 77 -25.12 -33.76 -1.83
N LYS A 78 -24.59 -34.90 -1.36
CA LYS A 78 -24.90 -36.29 -1.73
C LYS A 78 -23.76 -37.16 -1.19
N HIS A 79 -24.01 -37.82 -0.07
CA HIS A 79 -24.13 -39.28 0.02
C HIS A 79 -24.74 -39.65 1.37
#